data_AF-A0A662HBW8-F1
#
_entry.id   AF-A0A662HBW8-F1
#
_cell.length_a   1.000
_cell.length_b   1.000
_cell.length_c   1.000
_cell.angle_alpha   90.00
_cell.angle_beta   90.00
_cell.angle_gamma   90.00
#
_symmetry.space_group_name_H-M   'P 1'
#
loop_
_entity.id
_entity.type
_entity.pdbx_description
1 polymer ?
#
loop_
_entity_poly.entity_id
_entity_poly.type
_entity_poly.pdbx_seq_one_letter_code
_entity_poly.pdbx_strand_id
1 'polypeptide(L)'
;MFYEKISDNKVRCLLCPWRCIIDEGKRGLCGTRENREGNLFALNYGKVTAIAIDPIEKKPLFHWYPGSPILSISTFGCNFQCPWCQNWHISRASLETASYELMEPEKVVEI
;
A
#
# COMPACT_ATOMS: atom_id res chain seq x y z
N MET A 1 -12.16 -10.83 -8.10
CA MET A 1 -12.28 -11.33 -6.71
C MET A 1 -10.97 -11.06 -5.99
N PHE A 2 -10.98 -10.42 -4.81
CA PHE A 2 -9.74 -9.95 -4.14
C PHE A 2 -9.17 -10.96 -3.14
N TYR A 3 -10.01 -11.84 -2.59
CA TYR A 3 -9.63 -12.93 -1.69
C TYR A 3 -10.69 -14.03 -1.71
N GLU A 4 -10.33 -15.22 -1.24
CA GLU A 4 -11.22 -16.36 -1.02
C GLU A 4 -11.38 -16.61 0.48
N LYS A 5 -12.59 -16.92 0.93
CA LYS A 5 -12.81 -17.43 2.29
C LYS A 5 -12.49 -18.93 2.32
N ILE A 6 -11.78 -19.37 3.35
CA ILE A 6 -11.43 -20.77 3.60
C ILE A 6 -12.13 -21.21 4.92
N SER A 7 -11.81 -22.40 5.44
CA SER A 7 -12.27 -22.86 6.76
C SER A 7 -11.70 -21.99 7.90
N ASP A 8 -12.35 -22.05 9.05
CA ASP A 8 -11.85 -21.49 10.32
C ASP A 8 -11.58 -19.99 10.27
N ASN A 9 -12.45 -19.23 9.60
CA ASN A 9 -12.32 -17.79 9.34
C ASN A 9 -11.02 -17.41 8.61
N LYS A 10 -10.30 -18.34 7.98
CA LYS A 10 -9.10 -18.01 7.22
C LYS A 10 -9.45 -17.41 5.86
N VAL A 11 -8.56 -16.57 5.34
CA VAL A 11 -8.70 -16.01 4.00
C VAL A 11 -7.46 -16.24 3.16
N ARG A 12 -7.64 -16.54 1.88
CA ARG A 12 -6.56 -16.52 0.88
C ARG A 12 -6.62 -15.20 0.14
N CYS A 13 -5.68 -14.30 0.42
CA CYS A 13 -5.55 -13.04 -0.31
C CYS A 13 -5.08 -13.31 -1.74
N LEU A 14 -5.70 -12.71 -2.75
CA LEU A 14 -5.34 -12.88 -4.17
C LEU A 14 -4.79 -11.59 -4.81
N LEU A 15 -4.52 -10.56 -4.00
CA LEU A 15 -4.10 -9.23 -4.47
C LEU A 15 -2.67 -9.17 -5.02
N CYS A 16 -1.84 -10.17 -4.71
CA CYS A 16 -0.48 -10.24 -5.21
C CYS A 16 0.00 -11.69 -5.35
N PRO A 17 1.14 -11.94 -6.02
CA PRO A 17 1.62 -13.29 -6.30
C PRO A 17 1.88 -14.18 -5.07
N TRP A 18 2.09 -13.60 -3.89
CA TRP A 18 2.32 -14.35 -2.64
C TRP A 18 1.13 -15.20 -2.19
N ARG A 19 -0.09 -14.82 -2.58
CA ARG A 19 -1.33 -15.52 -2.25
C ARG A 19 -1.46 -15.94 -0.78
N CYS A 20 -1.11 -15.05 0.15
CA CYS A 20 -1.05 -15.35 1.58
C CYS A 20 -2.35 -15.98 2.08
N ILE A 21 -2.23 -17.09 2.83
CA ILE A 21 -3.30 -17.58 3.71
C ILE A 21 -3.13 -16.86 5.04
N ILE A 22 -4.17 -16.15 5.47
CA ILE A 22 -4.14 -15.26 6.62
C ILE A 22 -5.15 -15.78 7.65
N ASP A 23 -4.66 -16.14 8.82
CA ASP A 23 -5.50 -16.56 9.94
C ASP A 23 -6.28 -15.36 10.52
N GLU A 24 -7.33 -15.65 11.29
CA GLU A 24 -8.12 -14.64 12.00
C GLU A 24 -7.22 -13.71 12.85
N GLY A 25 -7.44 -12.40 12.73
CA GLY A 25 -6.65 -11.38 13.42
C GLY A 25 -5.20 -11.24 12.95
N LYS A 26 -4.79 -11.95 11.90
CA LYS A 26 -3.43 -11.87 11.33
C LYS A 26 -3.39 -11.00 10.08
N ARG A 27 -2.16 -10.68 9.67
CA ARG A 27 -1.86 -9.87 8.49
C ARG A 27 -1.09 -10.68 7.45
N GLY A 28 -1.30 -10.35 6.18
CA GLY A 28 -0.47 -10.86 5.09
C GLY A 28 0.96 -10.33 5.16
N LEU A 29 1.84 -10.89 4.32
CA LEU A 29 3.26 -10.55 4.28
C LEU A 29 3.54 -9.06 4.06
N CYS A 30 2.67 -8.36 3.33
CA CYS A 30 2.78 -6.92 3.09
C CYS A 30 2.45 -6.03 4.31
N GLY A 31 1.92 -6.60 5.40
CA GLY A 31 1.57 -5.87 6.62
C GLY A 31 0.31 -5.00 6.54
N THR A 32 -0.31 -4.86 5.36
CA THR A 32 -1.44 -3.93 5.13
C THR A 32 -2.79 -4.60 4.94
N ARG A 33 -2.81 -5.93 4.84
CA ARG A 33 -4.03 -6.72 4.66
C ARG A 33 -4.26 -7.55 5.89
N GLU A 34 -5.34 -7.29 6.60
CA GLU A 34 -5.70 -7.95 7.85
C GLU A 34 -6.97 -8.76 7.66
N ASN A 35 -6.99 -9.97 8.21
CA ASN A 35 -8.20 -10.77 8.23
C ASN A 35 -8.98 -10.50 9.53
N ARG A 36 -10.24 -10.12 9.40
CA ARG A 36 -11.19 -9.92 10.50
C ARG A 36 -12.48 -10.65 10.20
N GLU A 37 -12.81 -11.64 11.02
CA GLU A 37 -13.99 -12.49 10.92
C GLU A 37 -14.15 -13.11 9.52
N GLY A 38 -13.04 -13.58 8.95
CA GLY A 38 -13.00 -14.14 7.59
C GLY A 38 -13.20 -13.10 6.48
N ASN A 39 -13.00 -11.81 6.74
CA ASN A 39 -13.03 -10.75 5.74
C ASN A 39 -11.68 -10.02 5.68
N LEU A 40 -11.21 -9.74 4.46
CA LEU A 40 -9.92 -9.07 4.24
C LEU A 40 -10.07 -7.54 4.22
N PHE A 41 -9.44 -6.86 5.18
CA PHE A 41 -9.44 -5.41 5.33
C PHE A 41 -8.14 -4.76 4.86
N ALA A 42 -8.25 -3.56 4.29
CA ALA A 42 -7.12 -2.69 3.98
C ALA A 42 -6.82 -1.79 5.19
N LEU A 43 -5.66 -1.95 5.82
CA LEU A 43 -5.28 -1.13 6.96
C LEU A 43 -4.80 0.27 6.55
N ASN A 44 -4.37 0.41 5.30
CA ASN A 44 -3.65 1.56 4.80
C ASN A 44 -4.52 2.51 3.94
N TYR A 45 -5.83 2.23 3.83
CA TYR A 45 -6.78 3.12 3.16
C TYR A 45 -6.85 4.48 3.88
N GLY A 46 -6.81 5.56 3.10
CA GLY A 46 -6.85 6.94 3.58
C GLY A 46 -5.64 7.38 4.40
N LYS A 47 -4.57 6.56 4.49
CA LYS A 47 -3.38 6.84 5.31
C LYS A 47 -2.19 7.15 4.41
N VAL A 48 -1.98 8.43 4.13
CA VAL A 48 -0.94 8.91 3.21
C VAL A 48 0.38 9.06 3.96
N THR A 49 1.42 8.39 3.50
CA THR A 49 2.76 8.42 4.12
C THR A 49 3.72 9.40 3.44
N ALA A 50 3.48 9.69 2.16
CA ALA A 50 4.20 10.70 1.41
C ALA A 50 3.33 11.20 0.27
N ILE A 51 3.43 12.51 0.01
CA ILE A 51 2.81 13.17 -1.12
C ILE A 51 3.75 14.26 -1.64
N ALA A 52 3.94 14.33 -2.96
CA ALA A 52 4.85 15.30 -3.57
C ALA A 52 4.45 15.57 -5.02
N ILE A 53 4.57 16.84 -5.42
CA ILE A 53 4.58 17.26 -6.81
C ILE A 53 6.04 17.45 -7.21
N ASP A 54 6.50 16.65 -8.17
CA ASP A 54 7.85 16.70 -8.71
C ASP A 54 7.80 16.93 -10.23
N PRO A 55 8.89 17.34 -10.89
CA PRO A 55 9.02 17.23 -12.34
C PRO A 55 8.98 15.76 -12.78
N ILE A 56 8.38 15.48 -13.94
CA ILE A 56 8.25 14.12 -14.46
C ILE A 56 9.60 13.39 -14.63
N GLU A 57 10.68 14.15 -14.85
CA GLU A 57 12.05 13.67 -15.02
C GLU A 57 12.63 12.98 -13.77
N LYS A 58 12.07 13.25 -12.59
CA LYS A 58 12.44 12.54 -11.35
C LYS A 58 11.98 11.07 -11.37
N LYS A 59 11.01 10.73 -12.22
CA LYS A 59 10.43 9.39 -12.37
C LYS A 59 11.06 8.71 -13.59
N PRO A 60 10.92 7.37 -13.76
CA PRO A 60 11.43 6.66 -14.94
C PRO A 60 10.55 6.93 -16.20
N LEU A 61 10.24 8.21 -16.45
CA LEU A 61 9.33 8.74 -17.47
C LEU A 61 9.93 9.99 -18.14
N PHE A 62 11.25 10.11 -18.19
CA PHE A 62 11.97 11.32 -18.60
C PHE A 62 11.53 11.92 -19.95
N HIS A 63 11.21 11.08 -20.95
CA HIS A 63 10.77 11.53 -22.28
C HIS A 63 9.24 11.62 -22.43
N TRP A 64 8.49 11.33 -21.37
CA TRP A 64 7.04 11.34 -21.35
C TRP A 64 6.57 12.67 -20.75
N TYR A 65 6.35 13.67 -21.60
CA TYR A 65 5.95 15.05 -21.23
C TYR A 65 6.98 15.89 -20.44
N PRO A 66 8.16 16.18 -21.01
CA PRO A 66 9.20 16.97 -20.33
C PRO A 66 8.70 18.30 -19.76
N GLY A 67 9.18 18.65 -18.57
CA GLY A 67 8.81 19.86 -17.81
C GLY A 67 7.44 19.80 -17.12
N SER A 68 6.66 18.74 -17.32
CA SER A 68 5.33 18.61 -16.71
C SER A 68 5.43 18.20 -15.24
N PRO A 69 4.51 18.69 -14.38
CA PRO A 69 4.40 18.21 -13.01
C PRO A 69 3.84 16.79 -12.96
N ILE A 70 4.28 16.01 -11.97
CA ILE A 70 3.70 14.70 -11.64
C ILE A 70 3.42 14.61 -10.15
N LEU A 71 2.17 14.25 -9.80
CA LEU A 71 1.78 13.96 -8.43
C LEU A 71 2.18 12.53 -8.07
N SER A 72 2.95 12.37 -7.00
CA SER A 72 3.24 11.09 -6.37
C SER A 72 2.55 11.04 -5.01
N ILE A 73 1.76 9.99 -4.79
CA ILE A 73 1.11 9.71 -3.51
C ILE A 73 1.41 8.27 -3.10
N SER A 74 1.67 8.04 -1.82
CA SER A 74 1.94 6.71 -1.28
C SER A 74 1.28 6.47 0.06
N THR A 75 1.22 5.19 0.42
CA THR A 75 0.86 4.71 1.75
C THR A 75 1.93 3.74 2.26
N PHE A 76 1.79 3.25 3.49
CA PHE A 76 2.71 2.25 4.04
C PHE A 76 2.45 0.85 3.50
N GLY A 77 3.50 0.03 3.57
CA GLY A 77 3.51 -1.38 3.22
C GLY A 77 3.72 -1.68 1.74
N CYS A 78 4.41 -2.78 1.47
CA CYS A 78 4.72 -3.27 0.13
C CYS A 78 4.76 -4.80 0.15
N ASN A 79 4.35 -5.44 -0.94
CA ASN A 79 4.44 -6.90 -1.10
C ASN A 79 5.85 -7.37 -1.52
N PHE A 80 6.80 -6.45 -1.72
CA PHE A 80 8.20 -6.76 -2.01
C PHE A 80 9.08 -6.55 -0.78
N GLN A 81 10.15 -7.33 -0.69
CA GLN A 81 11.15 -7.26 0.38
C GLN A 81 12.51 -6.85 -0.18
N CYS A 82 12.53 -5.81 -1.01
CA CYS A 82 13.75 -5.38 -1.71
C CYS A 82 14.87 -4.99 -0.72
N PRO A 83 16.09 -5.52 -0.88
CA PRO A 83 17.20 -5.23 0.02
C PRO A 83 17.70 -3.78 -0.09
N TRP A 84 17.47 -3.12 -1.22
CA TRP A 84 17.94 -1.76 -1.52
C TRP A 84 16.79 -0.77 -1.76
N CYS A 85 15.65 -0.97 -1.07
CA CYS A 85 14.52 -0.05 -1.21
C CYS A 85 14.89 1.33 -0.63
N GLN A 86 14.89 2.38 -1.45
CA GLN A 86 15.08 3.76 -0.97
C GLN A 86 13.94 4.18 -0.03
N ASN A 87 12.73 3.65 -0.27
CA ASN A 87 11.54 3.88 0.53
C ASN A 87 11.32 2.81 1.60
N TRP A 88 12.38 2.13 2.07
CA TRP A 88 12.26 1.00 3.02
C TRP A 88 11.48 1.38 4.28
N HIS A 89 11.68 2.60 4.78
CA HIS A 89 11.07 3.12 6.01
C HIS A 89 9.53 3.20 5.94
N ILE A 90 8.94 3.45 4.76
CA ILE A 90 7.47 3.41 4.56
C ILE A 90 7.00 2.07 4.00
N SER A 91 7.78 1.43 3.11
CA SER A 91 7.38 0.18 2.45
C SER A 91 7.43 -1.03 3.38
N ARG A 92 8.20 -0.97 4.47
CA ARG A 92 8.24 -1.99 5.54
C ARG A 92 7.54 -1.57 6.83
N ALA A 93 6.93 -0.39 6.84
CA ALA A 93 6.13 0.04 7.97
C ALA A 93 4.78 -0.71 8.01
N SER A 94 4.23 -0.80 9.20
CA SER A 94 2.87 -1.29 9.47
C SER A 94 2.01 -0.14 9.97
N LEU A 95 0.74 -0.43 10.27
CA LEU A 95 -0.19 0.54 10.85
C LEU A 95 0.37 1.22 12.11
N GLU A 96 1.14 0.49 12.92
CA GLU A 96 1.66 0.94 14.21
C GLU A 96 2.98 1.72 14.09
N THR A 97 3.73 1.52 13.01
CA THR A 97 5.08 2.09 12.84
C THR A 97 5.15 3.17 11.77
N ALA A 98 4.14 3.26 10.89
CA ALA A 98 4.09 4.29 9.87
C ALA A 98 3.71 5.65 10.46
N SER A 99 4.42 6.70 10.04
CA SER A 99 3.92 8.07 10.12
C SER A 99 3.04 8.33 8.91
N TYR A 100 1.80 8.76 9.11
CA TYR A 100 0.86 9.04 8.03
C TYR A 100 -0.12 10.15 8.41
N GLU A 101 -0.67 10.79 7.39
CA GLU A 101 -1.79 11.71 7.48
C GLU A 101 -3.07 11.02 6.98
N LEU A 102 -4.19 11.33 7.62
CA LEU A 102 -5.50 10.90 7.15
C LEU A 102 -5.98 11.84 6.05
N MET A 103 -6.25 11.29 4.87
CA MET A 103 -6.67 12.06 3.71
C MET A 103 -7.82 11.36 2.98
N GLU A 104 -8.92 12.09 2.84
CA GLU A 104 -10.06 11.67 2.04
C GLU A 104 -9.75 11.79 0.55
N PRO A 105 -10.33 10.93 -0.31
CA PRO A 105 -10.07 10.96 -1.75
C PRO A 105 -10.31 12.33 -2.39
N GLU A 106 -11.35 13.06 -1.95
CA GLU A 106 -11.70 14.38 -2.50
C GLU A 106 -10.57 15.39 -2.30
N LYS A 107 -9.89 15.34 -1.15
CA LYS A 107 -8.74 16.21 -0.86
C LYS A 107 -7.53 15.88 -1.72
N VAL A 108 -7.33 14.61 -2.09
CA VAL A 108 -6.22 14.20 -2.96
C VAL A 108 -6.39 14.78 -4.37
N VAL A 109 -7.62 14.87 -4.86
CA VAL A 109 -7.93 15.34 -6.22
C VAL A 109 -7.79 16.87 -6.35
N GLU A 110 -7.82 17.60 -5.23
CA GLU A 110 -7.65 19.06 -5.19
C GLU A 110 -6.17 19.51 -5.17
N ILE A 111 -5.22 18.57 -5.11
CA ILE A 111 -3.77 18.83 -5.13
C ILE A 111 -3.28 19.05 -6.56
#